data_AF-A0A0P8CD24-F1
#
_entry.id   AF-A0A0P8CD24-F1
#
_cell.length_a   1.000
_cell.length_b   1.000
_cell.length_c   1.000
_cell.angle_alpha   90.00
_cell.angle_beta   90.00
_cell.angle_gamma   90.00
#
_symmetry.space_group_name_H-M   'P 1'
#
loop_
_entity.id
_entity.type
_entity.pdbx_description
1 polymer ?
#
loop_
_entity_poly.entity_id
_entity_poly.type
_entity_poly.pdbx_seq_one_letter_code
_entity_poly.pdbx_strand_id
1 'polypeptide(L)'
;MREFAKNNGCGEDTLARIDTWLVKKTPDRYEVKIPSKIFYDYVDFMRGRINKGMNVAEDAIWESATECLFRTTKAKTKSEIEPDIERNVIGGIINSFRDKYRNALRYGILDSAPDIDVLLLAKELDAAVVASDMGIQKWAEQLGLRFVEAKSFPSMIKEYLKRIKPEKVASMI
;
A
#
# COMPACT_ATOMS: atom_id res chain seq x y z
N MET A 1 20.23 4.33 -28.92
CA MET A 1 19.99 3.57 -30.17
C MET A 1 20.90 4.04 -31.30
N ARG A 2 20.87 5.31 -31.69
CA ARG A 2 21.77 5.83 -32.74
C ARG A 2 23.26 5.66 -32.40
N GLU A 3 23.68 6.01 -31.18
CA GLU A 3 25.04 5.75 -30.68
C GLU A 3 25.37 4.26 -30.58
N PHE A 4 24.41 3.44 -30.14
CA PHE A 4 24.60 1.99 -30.05
C PHE A 4 24.86 1.36 -31.43
N ALA A 5 24.08 1.71 -32.45
CA ALA A 5 24.27 1.21 -33.81
C ALA A 5 25.57 1.73 -34.45
N LYS A 6 25.97 2.98 -34.16
CA LYS A 6 27.26 3.53 -34.60
C LYS A 6 28.45 2.81 -33.96
N ASN A 7 28.35 2.48 -32.68
CA ASN A 7 29.39 1.72 -31.95
C ASN A 7 29.51 0.27 -32.39
N ASN A 8 28.49 -0.29 -33.06
CA ASN A 8 28.50 -1.65 -33.60
C ASN A 8 28.78 -1.68 -35.13
N GLY A 9 29.29 -0.58 -35.70
CA GLY A 9 29.72 -0.54 -37.10
C GLY A 9 28.58 -0.53 -38.13
N CYS A 10 27.35 -0.18 -37.73
CA CYS A 10 26.25 -0.04 -38.68
C CYS A 10 26.46 1.18 -39.58
N GLY A 11 26.26 1.01 -40.90
CA GLY A 11 26.36 2.09 -41.87
C GLY A 11 25.23 3.13 -41.74
N GLU A 12 25.41 4.30 -42.36
CA GLU A 12 24.43 5.40 -42.31
C GLU A 12 23.05 5.01 -42.84
N ASP A 13 22.97 4.14 -43.87
CA ASP A 13 21.71 3.61 -44.38
C ASP A 13 20.92 2.85 -43.31
N THR A 14 21.61 2.05 -42.49
CA THR A 14 20.99 1.28 -41.40
C THR A 14 20.55 2.19 -40.26
N LEU A 15 21.32 3.25 -39.95
CA LEU A 15 20.94 4.27 -38.97
C LEU A 15 19.67 5.02 -39.40
N ALA A 16 19.62 5.41 -40.69
CA ALA A 16 18.44 6.06 -41.26
C ALA A 16 17.21 5.14 -41.19
N ARG A 17 17.36 3.84 -41.49
CA ARG A 17 16.29 2.86 -41.31
C ARG A 17 15.85 2.76 -39.85
N ILE A 18 16.77 2.64 -38.90
CA ILE A 18 16.41 2.56 -37.47
C ILE A 18 15.63 3.80 -37.04
N ASP A 19 16.07 5.01 -37.40
CA ASP A 19 15.37 6.24 -37.06
C ASP A 19 13.98 6.34 -37.75
N THR A 20 13.83 5.73 -38.92
CA THR A 20 12.55 5.68 -39.66
C THR A 20 11.57 4.67 -39.07
N TRP A 21 12.03 3.47 -38.71
CA TRP A 21 11.17 2.36 -38.29
C TRP A 21 10.98 2.28 -36.76
N LEU A 22 11.86 2.88 -35.97
CA LEU A 22 11.81 2.85 -34.50
C LEU A 22 11.16 4.14 -33.96
N VAL A 23 9.83 4.14 -33.87
CA VAL A 23 9.11 5.23 -33.20
C VAL A 23 9.18 5.03 -31.70
N LYS A 24 9.87 5.94 -30.99
CA LYS A 24 9.85 5.98 -29.52
C LYS A 24 8.48 6.44 -29.06
N LYS A 25 7.68 5.51 -28.53
CA LYS A 25 6.43 5.83 -27.85
C LYS A 25 6.65 5.85 -26.34
N THR A 26 6.34 6.96 -25.69
CA THR A 26 6.21 7.00 -24.23
C THR A 26 4.93 6.28 -23.81
N PRO A 27 4.94 5.49 -22.73
CA PRO A 27 3.73 4.87 -22.23
C PRO A 27 2.72 5.97 -21.87
N ASP A 28 1.47 5.74 -22.24
CA ASP A 28 0.37 6.54 -21.71
C ASP A 28 0.22 6.20 -20.22
N ARG A 29 0.23 7.24 -19.37
CA ARG A 29 0.18 7.09 -17.91
C ARG A 29 -1.22 7.34 -17.33
N TYR A 30 -2.20 7.68 -18.17
CA TYR A 30 -3.51 8.15 -17.73
C TYR A 30 -4.64 7.22 -18.14
N GLU A 31 -4.65 6.72 -19.39
CA GLU A 31 -5.80 5.97 -19.92
C GLU A 31 -5.54 4.47 -20.14
N VAL A 32 -4.37 3.96 -19.74
CA VAL A 32 -4.04 2.54 -19.93
C VAL A 32 -4.82 1.67 -18.95
N LYS A 33 -5.62 0.74 -19.50
CA LYS A 33 -6.26 -0.33 -18.73
C LYS A 33 -5.25 -1.42 -18.42
N ILE A 34 -5.08 -1.73 -17.14
CA ILE A 34 -4.17 -2.76 -16.64
C ILE A 34 -5.01 -3.85 -15.94
N PRO A 35 -4.74 -5.15 -16.16
CA PRO A 35 -5.38 -6.22 -15.39
C PRO A 35 -5.21 -6.00 -13.89
N SER A 36 -6.30 -6.11 -13.14
CA SER A 36 -6.32 -5.91 -11.68
C SER A 36 -5.33 -6.81 -10.94
N LYS A 37 -5.18 -8.06 -11.40
CA LYS A 37 -4.20 -9.04 -10.91
C LYS A 37 -2.81 -8.45 -10.68
N ILE A 38 -2.31 -7.64 -11.61
CA ILE A 38 -0.98 -7.02 -11.52
C ILE A 38 -0.89 -6.08 -10.31
N PHE A 39 -1.98 -5.37 -10.02
CA PHE A 39 -2.04 -4.47 -8.87
C PHE A 39 -2.08 -5.24 -7.54
N TYR A 40 -2.81 -6.36 -7.46
CA TYR A 40 -2.76 -7.25 -6.30
C TYR A 40 -1.36 -7.79 -6.05
N ASP A 41 -0.74 -8.35 -7.08
CA ASP A 41 0.58 -8.95 -6.97
C ASP A 41 1.62 -7.89 -6.56
N TYR A 42 1.47 -6.65 -7.05
CA TYR A 42 2.31 -5.53 -6.64
C TYR A 42 2.13 -5.14 -5.18
N VAL A 43 0.89 -5.00 -4.70
CA VAL A 43 0.62 -4.65 -3.29
C VAL A 43 1.11 -5.75 -2.36
N ASP A 44 0.86 -7.02 -2.68
CA ASP A 44 1.32 -8.15 -1.89
C ASP A 44 2.85 -8.21 -1.83
N PHE A 45 3.52 -8.04 -2.98
CA PHE A 45 4.97 -7.95 -3.04
C PHE A 45 5.52 -6.79 -2.19
N MET A 46 4.92 -5.61 -2.29
CA MET A 46 5.33 -4.43 -1.53
C MET A 46 5.14 -4.62 -0.03
N ARG A 47 4.03 -5.22 0.39
CA ARG A 47 3.79 -5.59 1.79
C ARG A 47 4.85 -6.58 2.28
N GLY A 48 5.18 -7.59 1.48
CA GLY A 48 6.25 -8.54 1.78
C GLY A 48 7.60 -7.85 1.98
N ARG A 49 7.94 -6.88 1.13
CA ARG A 49 9.18 -6.10 1.28
C ARG A 49 9.19 -5.22 2.51
N ILE A 50 8.07 -4.56 2.81
CA ILE A 50 7.91 -3.72 4.01
C ILE A 50 8.14 -4.55 5.28
N ASN A 51 7.52 -5.73 5.36
CA ASN A 51 7.69 -6.64 6.49
C ASN A 51 9.13 -7.16 6.58
N LYS A 52 9.75 -7.51 5.45
CA LYS A 52 11.16 -7.92 5.43
C LYS A 52 12.09 -6.80 5.93
N GLY A 53 11.84 -5.56 5.52
CA GLY A 53 12.58 -4.40 6.00
C GLY A 53 12.45 -4.19 7.52
N MET A 54 11.26 -4.41 8.06
CA MET A 54 11.01 -4.37 9.51
C MET A 54 11.87 -5.40 10.24
N ASN A 55 11.86 -6.65 9.77
CA ASN A 55 12.62 -7.74 10.40
C ASN A 55 14.13 -7.45 10.38
N VAL A 56 14.68 -6.99 9.26
CA VAL A 56 16.11 -6.64 9.17
C VAL A 56 16.49 -5.54 10.18
N ALA A 57 15.62 -4.54 10.36
CA ALA A 57 15.84 -3.49 11.34
C ALA A 57 15.73 -4.01 12.79
N GLU A 58 14.78 -4.89 13.07
CA GLU A 58 14.66 -5.56 14.38
C GLU A 58 15.88 -6.41 14.70
N ASP A 59 16.37 -7.18 13.74
CA ASP A 59 17.56 -8.02 13.88
C ASP A 59 18.79 -7.15 14.21
N ALA A 60 18.97 -6.02 13.52
CA ALA A 60 20.04 -5.07 13.81
C ALA A 60 19.94 -4.45 15.22
N ILE A 61 18.72 -4.16 15.69
CA ILE A 61 18.47 -3.68 17.06
C ILE A 61 18.84 -4.78 18.06
N TRP A 62 18.46 -6.03 17.80
CA TRP A 62 18.81 -7.17 18.64
C TRP A 62 20.33 -7.40 18.71
N GLU A 63 21.01 -7.41 17.57
CA GLU A 63 22.45 -7.62 17.47
C GLU A 63 23.20 -6.53 18.23
N SER A 64 22.86 -5.27 17.97
CA SER A 64 23.50 -4.12 18.64
C SER A 64 23.27 -4.12 20.16
N ALA A 65 22.04 -4.42 20.62
CA ALA A 65 21.74 -4.51 22.04
C ALA A 65 22.50 -5.67 22.72
N THR A 66 22.56 -6.83 22.06
CA THR A 66 23.27 -8.02 22.56
C THR A 66 24.78 -7.76 22.66
N GLU A 67 25.38 -7.16 21.62
CA GLU A 67 26.80 -6.81 21.60
C GLU A 67 27.16 -5.79 22.70
N CYS A 68 26.32 -4.77 22.90
CA CYS A 68 26.50 -3.80 23.99
C CYS A 68 26.45 -4.46 25.37
N LEU A 69 25.55 -5.43 25.56
CA LEU A 69 25.46 -6.19 26.81
C LEU A 69 26.74 -7.01 27.03
N PHE A 70 27.21 -7.79 26.06
CA PHE A 70 28.44 -8.57 26.18
C PHE A 70 29.71 -7.74 26.46
N ARG A 71 29.75 -6.48 26.04
CA ARG A 71 30.87 -5.58 26.36
C ARG A 71 30.78 -4.99 27.77
N THR A 72 29.57 -4.80 28.27
CA THR A 72 29.32 -4.11 29.55
C THR A 72 29.25 -5.10 30.72
N THR A 73 28.72 -6.31 30.48
CA THR A 73 28.75 -7.43 31.43
C THR A 73 29.84 -8.42 31.03
N LYS A 74 30.43 -9.16 31.99
CA LYS A 74 31.39 -10.25 31.69
C LYS A 74 30.75 -11.48 31.02
N ALA A 75 29.51 -11.35 30.53
CA ALA A 75 28.75 -12.41 29.92
C ALA A 75 29.36 -12.77 28.55
N LYS A 76 29.60 -14.06 28.32
CA LYS A 76 30.19 -14.59 27.07
C LYS A 76 29.17 -15.26 26.16
N THR A 77 27.99 -15.56 26.69
CA THR A 77 26.94 -16.32 26.00
C THR A 77 25.58 -15.68 26.22
N LYS A 78 24.68 -15.76 25.22
CA LYS A 78 23.30 -15.24 25.29
C LYS A 78 22.53 -15.75 26.53
N SER A 79 22.83 -16.96 26.99
CA SER A 79 22.23 -17.58 28.18
C SER A 79 22.68 -16.98 29.52
N GLU A 80 23.72 -16.15 29.54
CA GLU A 80 24.23 -15.47 30.74
C GLU A 80 23.67 -14.05 30.90
N ILE A 81 22.95 -13.56 29.89
CA ILE A 81 22.21 -12.29 29.97
C ILE A 81 20.99 -12.54 30.86
N GLU A 82 20.75 -11.67 31.84
CA GLU A 82 19.55 -11.76 32.67
C GLU A 82 18.30 -11.75 31.76
N PRO A 83 17.45 -12.78 31.80
CA PRO A 83 16.30 -12.93 30.90
C PRO A 83 15.30 -11.77 31.04
N ASP A 84 15.36 -11.06 32.17
CA ASP A 84 14.52 -9.89 32.45
C ASP A 84 14.95 -8.65 31.65
N ILE A 85 16.25 -8.46 31.41
CA ILE A 85 16.77 -7.38 30.55
C ILE A 85 16.45 -7.66 29.08
N GLU A 86 16.66 -8.90 28.64
CA GLU A 86 16.39 -9.33 27.26
C GLU A 86 14.91 -9.13 26.91
N ARG A 87 14.01 -9.56 27.78
CA ARG A 87 12.57 -9.57 27.49
C ARG A 87 11.90 -8.21 27.72
N ASN A 88 12.25 -7.50 28.80
CA ASN A 88 11.52 -6.28 29.18
C ASN A 88 12.09 -5.03 28.53
N VAL A 89 13.42 -4.88 28.45
CA VAL A 89 14.05 -3.67 27.90
C VAL A 89 14.11 -3.76 26.37
N ILE A 90 14.77 -4.79 25.84
CA ILE A 90 14.94 -4.92 24.38
C ILE A 90 13.60 -5.25 23.73
N GLY A 91 12.83 -6.19 24.30
CA GLY A 91 11.49 -6.49 23.82
C GLY A 91 10.54 -5.29 23.84
N GLY A 92 10.62 -4.43 24.87
CA GLY A 92 9.85 -3.18 24.94
C GLY A 92 10.21 -2.20 23.83
N ILE A 93 11.51 -2.00 23.57
CA ILE A 93 12.00 -1.15 22.48
C ILE A 93 11.55 -1.68 21.12
N ILE A 94 11.63 -3.00 20.91
CA ILE A 94 11.22 -3.63 19.65
C ILE A 94 9.72 -3.50 19.41
N ASN A 95 8.89 -3.66 20.44
CA ASN A 95 7.46 -3.42 20.31
C ASN A 95 7.18 -1.96 19.95
N SER A 96 7.85 -1.00 20.61
CA SER A 96 7.73 0.42 20.26
C SER A 96 8.18 0.70 18.83
N PHE A 97 9.28 0.07 18.39
CA PHE A 97 9.77 0.17 17.01
C PHE A 97 8.73 -0.37 16.02
N ARG A 98 8.20 -1.58 16.23
CA ARG A 98 7.17 -2.20 15.39
C ARG A 98 5.96 -1.31 15.23
N ASP A 99 5.46 -0.74 16.32
CA ASP A 99 4.29 0.13 16.29
C ASP A 99 4.57 1.41 15.51
N LYS A 100 5.71 2.07 15.75
CA LYS A 100 6.13 3.27 15.01
C LYS A 100 6.34 2.97 13.52
N TYR A 101 7.01 1.87 13.20
CA TYR A 101 7.28 1.44 11.83
C TYR A 101 5.99 1.16 11.07
N ARG A 102 5.07 0.39 11.66
CA ARG A 102 3.77 0.10 11.07
C ARG A 102 2.93 1.37 10.91
N ASN A 103 2.89 2.24 11.92
CA ASN A 103 2.12 3.48 11.83
C ASN A 103 2.65 4.42 10.74
N ALA A 104 3.97 4.54 10.61
CA ALA A 104 4.59 5.36 9.57
C ALA A 104 4.28 4.84 8.16
N LEU A 105 4.21 3.52 7.99
CA LEU A 105 4.00 2.90 6.68
C LEU A 105 2.52 2.63 6.35
N ARG A 106 1.64 2.47 7.34
CA ARG A 106 0.20 2.24 7.10
C ARG A 106 -0.58 3.52 6.81
N TYR A 107 -0.04 4.69 7.13
CA TYR A 107 -0.79 5.92 7.00
C TYR A 107 -1.16 6.21 5.53
N GLY A 108 -2.43 5.99 5.18
CA GLY A 108 -2.99 6.30 3.86
C GLY A 108 -2.61 5.33 2.74
N ILE A 109 -2.08 4.15 3.05
CA ILE A 109 -1.72 3.14 2.05
C ILE A 109 -2.80 2.06 1.99
N LEU A 110 -3.13 1.63 0.77
CA LEU A 110 -3.91 0.42 0.56
C LEU A 110 -3.01 -0.78 0.82
N ASP A 111 -3.00 -1.27 2.04
CA ASP A 111 -2.07 -2.32 2.41
C ASP A 111 -2.64 -3.72 2.11
N SER A 112 -3.96 -3.91 2.01
CA SER A 112 -4.61 -5.23 1.99
C SER A 112 -5.33 -5.63 0.71
N ALA A 113 -5.29 -6.92 0.36
CA ALA A 113 -6.02 -7.48 -0.78
C ALA A 113 -7.56 -7.25 -0.68
N PRO A 114 -8.21 -7.44 0.49
CA PRO A 114 -9.62 -7.10 0.64
C PRO A 114 -9.95 -5.63 0.34
N ASP A 115 -9.08 -4.70 0.72
CA ASP A 115 -9.31 -3.27 0.44
C ASP A 115 -9.22 -2.98 -1.07
N ILE A 116 -8.33 -3.68 -1.78
CA ILE A 116 -8.26 -3.61 -3.24
C ILE A 116 -9.54 -4.15 -3.85
N ASP A 117 -10.02 -5.31 -3.41
CA ASP A 117 -11.24 -5.94 -3.91
C ASP A 117 -12.43 -4.99 -3.84
N VAL A 118 -12.63 -4.33 -2.70
CA VAL A 118 -13.73 -3.38 -2.49
C VAL A 118 -13.66 -2.22 -3.49
N LEU A 119 -12.48 -1.63 -3.70
CA LEU A 119 -12.32 -0.49 -4.59
C LEU A 119 -12.47 -0.86 -6.06
N LEU A 120 -11.89 -1.99 -6.46
CA LEU A 120 -11.99 -2.47 -7.83
C LEU A 120 -13.41 -2.89 -8.18
N LEU A 121 -14.10 -3.59 -7.27
CA LEU A 121 -15.50 -3.97 -7.45
C LEU A 121 -16.39 -2.72 -7.53
N ALA A 122 -16.15 -1.72 -6.70
CA ALA A 122 -16.88 -0.46 -6.78
C ALA A 122 -16.65 0.25 -8.13
N LYS A 123 -15.42 0.20 -8.67
CA LYS A 123 -15.11 0.74 -10.00
C LYS A 123 -15.80 -0.04 -11.11
N GLU A 124 -15.87 -1.37 -11.00
CA GLU A 124 -16.54 -2.24 -11.95
C GLU A 124 -18.05 -1.97 -12.01
N LEU A 125 -18.68 -1.79 -10.84
CA LEU A 125 -20.13 -1.63 -10.71
C LEU A 125 -20.62 -0.17 -10.82
N ASP A 126 -19.73 0.81 -11.00
CA ASP A 126 -20.01 2.26 -10.80
C ASP A 126 -20.73 2.54 -9.46
N ALA A 127 -20.33 1.81 -8.42
CA ALA A 127 -20.94 1.85 -7.10
C ALA A 127 -20.24 2.85 -6.17
N ALA A 128 -20.96 3.29 -5.13
CA ALA A 128 -20.39 4.11 -4.07
C ALA A 128 -19.80 3.23 -2.95
N VAL A 129 -18.65 3.64 -2.41
CA VAL A 129 -17.98 2.95 -1.29
C VAL A 129 -18.38 3.60 0.04
N VAL A 130 -18.89 2.81 0.98
CA VAL A 130 -19.15 3.27 2.36
C VAL A 130 -18.08 2.70 3.27
N ALA A 131 -17.21 3.54 3.83
CA ALA A 131 -16.08 3.08 4.62
C ALA A 131 -15.83 3.96 5.86
N SER A 132 -15.35 3.34 6.94
CA SER A 132 -14.79 4.03 8.12
C SER A 132 -13.27 4.22 8.02
N ASP A 133 -12.63 3.45 7.14
CA ASP A 133 -11.18 3.42 7.00
C ASP A 133 -10.68 4.56 6.12
N MET A 134 -9.73 5.35 6.64
CA MET A 134 -9.16 6.50 5.95
C MET A 134 -8.35 6.11 4.69
N GLY A 135 -7.72 4.94 4.68
CA GLY A 135 -7.00 4.40 3.51
C GLY A 135 -7.97 4.13 2.37
N ILE A 136 -9.05 3.39 2.63
CA ILE A 136 -10.09 3.13 1.62
C ILE A 136 -10.69 4.44 1.10
N GLN A 137 -11.00 5.40 1.98
CA GLN A 137 -11.56 6.70 1.57
C GLN A 137 -10.61 7.48 0.65
N LYS A 138 -9.34 7.62 1.03
CA LYS A 138 -8.33 8.33 0.21
C LYS A 138 -8.15 7.68 -1.16
N TRP A 139 -8.11 6.36 -1.21
CA TRP A 139 -7.97 5.64 -2.47
C TRP A 139 -9.24 5.68 -3.32
N ALA A 140 -10.42 5.64 -2.71
CA ALA A 140 -11.67 5.87 -3.41
C ALA A 140 -11.70 7.25 -4.08
N GLU A 141 -11.26 8.30 -3.37
CA GLU A 141 -11.08 9.64 -3.91
C GLU A 141 -10.11 9.66 -5.10
N GLN A 142 -8.93 9.06 -4.95
CA GLN A 142 -7.90 8.99 -6.01
C GLN A 142 -8.38 8.22 -7.25
N LEU A 143 -9.20 7.18 -7.09
CA LEU A 143 -9.78 6.38 -8.18
C LEU A 143 -11.01 7.05 -8.83
N GLY A 144 -11.43 8.21 -8.31
CA GLY A 144 -12.62 8.92 -8.75
C GLY A 144 -13.92 8.16 -8.45
N LEU A 145 -13.94 7.38 -7.38
CA LEU A 145 -15.13 6.67 -6.90
C LEU A 145 -15.98 7.59 -6.03
N ARG A 146 -17.30 7.37 -6.04
CA ARG A 146 -18.19 7.99 -5.05
C ARG A 146 -17.92 7.30 -3.71
N PHE A 147 -17.75 8.05 -2.64
CA PHE A 147 -17.58 7.47 -1.31
C PHE A 147 -18.34 8.24 -0.24
N VAL A 148 -18.70 7.55 0.84
CA VAL A 148 -19.42 8.11 1.99
C VAL A 148 -18.77 7.60 3.28
N GLU A 149 -18.58 8.50 4.24
CA GLU A 149 -18.11 8.10 5.57
C GLU A 149 -19.19 7.26 6.26
N ALA A 150 -18.83 6.06 6.74
CA ALA A 150 -19.77 5.13 7.35
C ALA A 150 -20.58 5.73 8.52
N LYS A 151 -20.00 6.65 9.29
CA LYS A 151 -20.71 7.35 10.39
C LYS A 151 -21.84 8.26 9.88
N SER A 152 -21.66 8.89 8.72
CA SER A 152 -22.64 9.78 8.11
C SER A 152 -23.74 9.03 7.35
N PHE A 153 -23.44 7.81 6.90
CA PHE A 153 -24.31 7.04 6.01
C PHE A 153 -25.72 6.76 6.57
N PRO A 154 -25.92 6.34 7.84
CA PRO A 154 -27.27 6.14 8.39
C PRO A 154 -28.12 7.41 8.41
N SER A 155 -27.51 8.55 8.74
CA SER A 155 -28.19 9.85 8.75
C SER A 155 -28.61 10.27 7.35
N MET A 156 -27.73 10.07 6.37
CA MET A 156 -28.03 10.33 4.96
C MET A 156 -29.22 9.50 4.46
N ILE A 157 -29.25 8.19 4.73
CA ILE A 157 -30.36 7.31 4.34
C ILE A 157 -31.67 7.71 5.03
N LYS A 158 -31.63 8.09 6.32
CA LYS A 158 -32.82 8.58 7.03
C LYS A 158 -33.42 9.81 6.36
N GLU A 159 -32.60 10.76 5.90
CA GLU A 159 -33.07 11.93 5.17
C GLU A 159 -33.69 11.57 3.81
N TYR A 160 -33.09 10.64 3.06
CA TYR A 160 -33.70 10.13 1.84
C TYR A 160 -35.06 9.46 2.08
N LEU A 161 -35.16 8.61 3.11
CA LEU A 161 -36.41 7.91 3.45
C LEU A 161 -37.54 8.85 3.86
N LYS A 162 -37.24 9.97 4.53
CA LYS A 162 -38.24 11.00 4.86
C LYS A 162 -38.86 11.62 3.59
N ARG A 163 -38.03 11.86 2.57
CA ARG A 163 -38.46 12.49 1.30
C ARG A 163 -39.20 11.55 0.36
N ILE A 164 -39.05 10.24 0.52
CA ILE A 164 -39.81 9.23 -0.24
C ILE A 164 -41.21 9.00 0.35
N LYS A 165 -41.45 9.41 1.60
CA LYS A 165 -42.73 9.21 2.31
C LYS A 165 -43.86 10.26 2.14
N PRO A 166 -43.86 11.27 1.24
CA PRO A 166 -45.01 12.18 1.16
C PRO A 166 -46.21 11.67 0.34
N GLU A 167 -46.11 10.62 -0.48
CA GLU A 167 -47.20 10.31 -1.46
C GLU A 167 -47.86 8.93 -1.41
N LYS A 168 -47.44 7.98 -0.56
CA LYS A 168 -48.02 6.61 -0.56
C LYS A 168 -48.92 6.23 0.63
N VAL A 169 -49.21 7.14 1.55
CA VAL A 169 -50.10 6.85 2.69
C VAL A 169 -51.49 7.50 2.53
N ALA A 170 -51.63 8.52 1.68
CA ALA A 170 -52.91 9.20 1.45
C ALA A 170 -53.81 8.51 0.40
N SER A 171 -53.34 7.46 -0.27
CA SER A 171 -54.12 6.71 -1.28
C SER A 171 -54.45 5.27 -0.85
N MET A 172 -54.27 4.93 0.43
CA MET A 172 -54.58 3.62 1.00
C MET A 172 -55.44 3.71 2.29
N ILE A 173 -56.07 4.85 2.53
CA ILE A 173 -57.17 5.04 3.50
C ILE A 173 -58.32 5.67 2.71
#